data_AF-A0A7J9IEA4-F1
#
_entry.id   AF-A0A7J9IEA4-F1
#
_cell.length_a   1.000
_cell.length_b   1.000
_cell.length_c   1.000
_cell.angle_alpha   90.00
_cell.angle_beta   90.00
_cell.angle_gamma   90.00
#
_symmetry.space_group_name_H-M   'P 1'
#
loop_
_entity.id
_entity.type
_entity.pdbx_description
1 polymer ?
#
loop_
_entity_poly.entity_id
_entity_poly.type
_entity_poly.pdbx_seq_one_letter_code
_entity_poly.pdbx_strand_id
1 'polypeptide(L)'
;FWRSSLSTSLTCNHSVKKGDKGVDLLASLCNMYDASEDDLRKTMETANKLIEDILKKKPCPAAECKTETLENIDTDSLIYFEGLMEEKSLSSSLNMLEKDYDNAICNKGDLDERVFVNDEDSLLGLGSFSGGAVNVTGIKRKFDSVASPSKSISSPLSPQRPPASHANGVLGPPSAKMAATPVSAAMTTAKWLRSVICPLPSKPSAELQRFLSSCDKDVTTDVICRVHIILEAIFPRNQECSVTGSLQSVNLMDNIWMEQRILEALKLYYRVLEAMCTAEAQILHAPNLTSLLTNERFHRCMLACSAELVLATHKTATMLFPTVLERTGITAFDLSKVIESFIRHEESLPRELRRHLNSLEERLLESMVWDKGSSMYNSLIVAKPALSAEINRLGLLAEPMPPLDAIATHVNFSGSTPPLPSLQKHETSTGNAGSSILGQNGDVRSPMRPCTELRSVLVERNAFTSPVKDRLLALNNLKK
;
A
#
# COMPACT_ATOMS: atom_id res chain seq x y z
N PHE A 1 2.63 36.14 19.39
CA PHE A 1 2.53 35.70 17.98
C PHE A 1 1.83 34.34 17.84
N TRP A 2 2.21 33.31 18.60
CA TRP A 2 1.57 31.99 18.58
C TRP A 2 0.08 31.97 19.00
N ARG A 3 -0.33 32.82 19.96
CA ARG A 3 -1.76 33.02 20.30
C ARG A 3 -2.60 33.52 19.12
N SER A 4 -2.06 34.41 18.28
CA SER A 4 -2.80 34.92 17.13
C SER A 4 -2.90 33.87 16.03
N SER A 5 -1.81 33.16 15.71
CA SER A 5 -1.82 32.19 14.61
C SER A 5 -2.62 30.92 14.94
N LEU A 6 -2.49 30.37 16.16
CA LEU A 6 -3.33 29.24 16.58
C LEU A 6 -4.78 29.65 16.81
N SER A 7 -5.05 30.80 17.45
CA SER A 7 -6.43 31.23 17.64
C SER A 7 -7.10 31.50 16.31
N THR A 8 -6.44 32.15 15.34
CA THR A 8 -7.04 32.42 14.02
C THR A 8 -7.23 31.12 13.23
N SER A 9 -6.29 30.17 13.27
CA SER A 9 -6.43 28.88 12.58
C SER A 9 -7.50 27.97 13.21
N LEU A 10 -7.61 27.98 14.55
CA LEU A 10 -8.64 27.23 15.30
C LEU A 10 -10.03 27.88 15.20
N THR A 11 -10.14 29.21 15.02
CA THR A 11 -11.45 29.88 14.85
C THR A 11 -11.98 29.83 13.43
N CYS A 12 -11.13 29.63 12.42
CA CYS A 12 -11.54 29.62 11.01
C CYS A 12 -12.05 28.25 10.52
N ASN A 13 -11.84 27.18 11.28
CA ASN A 13 -12.33 25.84 10.98
C ASN A 13 -13.24 25.35 12.12
N HIS A 14 -14.46 24.93 11.79
CA HIS A 14 -15.53 24.50 12.71
C HIS A 14 -15.24 23.23 13.56
N SER A 15 -13.98 22.90 13.85
CA SER A 15 -13.56 21.57 14.31
C SER A 15 -12.78 21.56 15.63
N VAL A 16 -13.05 22.50 16.54
CA VAL A 16 -12.46 22.51 17.88
C VAL A 16 -13.19 21.46 18.74
N LYS A 17 -12.46 20.45 19.22
CA LYS A 17 -12.98 19.49 20.21
C LYS A 17 -12.87 20.13 21.59
N LYS A 18 -14.02 20.36 22.22
CA LYS A 18 -14.12 20.92 23.57
C LYS A 18 -14.59 19.83 24.53
N GLY A 19 -13.80 19.57 25.58
CA GLY A 19 -14.19 18.72 26.70
C GLY A 19 -14.67 19.55 27.89
N ASP A 20 -15.00 18.86 28.98
CA ASP A 20 -15.49 19.47 30.22
C ASP A 20 -14.46 20.41 30.87
N LYS A 21 -13.17 20.20 30.57
CA LYS A 21 -12.02 20.96 31.11
C LYS A 21 -11.52 22.10 30.22
N GLY A 22 -12.02 22.23 28.99
CA GLY A 22 -11.53 23.22 28.03
C GLY A 22 -11.36 22.65 26.62
N VAL A 23 -10.58 23.34 25.80
CA VAL A 23 -10.23 22.90 24.44
C VAL A 23 -9.15 21.83 24.52
N ASP A 24 -9.46 20.64 24.01
CA ASP A 24 -8.45 19.60 23.80
C ASP A 24 -7.70 19.90 22.51
N LEU A 25 -6.48 20.44 22.65
CA LEU A 25 -5.63 20.81 21.52
C LEU A 25 -5.21 19.59 20.70
N LEU A 26 -4.91 18.48 21.38
CA LEU A 26 -4.45 17.25 20.72
C LEU A 26 -5.57 16.71 19.84
N ALA A 27 -6.75 16.52 20.41
CA ALA A 27 -7.89 15.97 19.71
C ALA A 27 -8.38 16.92 18.61
N SER A 28 -8.27 18.24 18.81
CA SER A 28 -8.58 19.24 17.77
C SER A 28 -7.62 19.15 16.58
N LEU A 29 -6.31 19.06 16.82
CA LEU A 29 -5.30 18.90 15.75
C LEU A 29 -5.45 17.56 15.04
N CYS A 30 -5.68 16.46 15.76
CA CYS A 30 -5.92 15.15 15.16
C CYS A 30 -7.17 15.15 14.27
N ASN A 31 -8.23 15.84 14.68
CA ASN A 31 -9.43 15.97 13.88
C ASN A 31 -9.22 16.84 12.63
N MET A 32 -8.45 17.93 12.75
CA MET A 32 -8.12 18.81 11.62
C MET A 32 -7.25 18.13 10.56
N TYR A 33 -6.31 17.29 10.98
CA TYR A 33 -5.31 16.68 10.09
C TYR A 33 -5.52 15.18 9.87
N ASP A 34 -6.70 14.66 10.22
CA ASP A 34 -7.04 13.23 10.06
C ASP A 34 -6.03 12.28 10.74
N ALA A 35 -5.40 12.72 11.83
CA ALA A 35 -4.37 11.98 12.55
C ALA A 35 -4.94 11.05 13.63
N SER A 36 -4.09 10.19 14.16
CA SER A 36 -4.40 9.31 15.30
C SER A 36 -4.00 10.01 16.59
N GLU A 37 -4.93 10.09 17.54
CA GLU A 37 -4.67 10.68 18.86
C GLU A 37 -3.65 9.83 19.62
N ASP A 38 -3.74 8.50 19.52
CA ASP A 38 -2.81 7.56 20.16
C ASP A 38 -1.40 7.66 19.58
N ASP A 39 -1.27 7.69 18.25
CA ASP A 39 0.04 7.81 17.60
C ASP A 39 0.67 9.17 17.91
N LEU A 40 -0.12 10.25 17.86
CA LEU A 40 0.38 11.59 18.18
C LEU A 40 0.85 11.68 19.64
N ARG A 41 0.13 11.06 20.58
CA ARG A 41 0.53 11.01 21.99
C ARG A 41 1.88 10.29 22.17
N LYS A 42 2.05 9.13 21.53
CA LYS A 42 3.32 8.37 21.54
C LYS A 42 4.47 9.16 20.90
N THR A 43 4.22 9.84 19.79
CA THR A 43 5.21 10.70 19.13
C THR A 43 5.57 11.90 20.01
N MET A 44 4.60 12.50 20.71
CA MET A 44 4.86 13.59 21.65
C MET A 44 5.73 13.15 22.82
N GLU A 45 5.51 11.98 23.40
CA GLU A 45 6.38 11.41 24.44
C GLU A 45 7.83 11.27 23.96
N THR A 46 7.99 10.77 22.74
CA THR A 46 9.31 10.64 22.10
C THR A 46 9.96 12.01 21.88
N ALA A 47 9.21 12.99 21.39
CA ALA A 47 9.68 14.35 21.17
C ALA A 47 10.08 15.04 22.49
N ASN A 48 9.28 14.87 23.56
CA ASN A 48 9.59 15.41 24.88
C ASN A 48 10.89 14.83 25.43
N LYS A 49 11.10 13.52 25.26
CA LYS A 49 12.36 12.86 25.65
C LYS A 49 13.56 13.41 24.86
N LEU A 50 13.42 13.64 23.56
CA LEU A 50 14.47 14.25 22.74
C LEU A 50 14.80 15.68 23.20
N ILE A 51 13.78 16.47 23.57
CA ILE A 51 13.98 17.82 24.12
C ILE A 51 14.76 17.75 25.44
N GLU A 52 14.41 16.83 26.34
CA GLU A 52 15.13 16.61 27.60
C GLU A 52 16.58 16.18 27.34
N ASP A 53 16.79 15.23 26.44
CA ASP A 53 18.10 14.67 26.13
C ASP A 53 19.04 15.70 25.48
N ILE A 54 18.55 16.50 24.53
CA ILE A 54 19.38 17.47 23.81
C ILE A 54 19.55 18.75 24.62
N LEU A 55 18.44 19.35 25.10
CA LEU A 55 18.47 20.66 25.74
C LEU A 55 18.73 20.60 27.25
N LYS A 56 18.75 19.40 27.85
CA LYS A 56 18.95 19.18 29.30
C LYS A 56 17.95 19.97 30.15
N LYS A 57 16.75 20.22 29.61
CA LYS A 57 15.64 20.89 30.29
C LYS A 57 14.70 19.85 30.90
N LYS A 58 14.25 20.11 32.12
CA LYS A 58 13.34 19.21 32.82
C LYS A 58 11.91 19.35 32.27
N PRO A 59 11.24 18.24 31.94
CA PRO A 59 9.82 18.26 31.60
C PRO A 59 8.98 18.54 32.85
N CYS A 60 8.03 19.46 32.75
CA CYS A 60 7.06 19.75 33.81
C CYS A 60 5.64 19.52 33.29
N PRO A 61 4.70 18.99 34.09
CA PRO A 61 3.30 18.93 33.71
C PRO A 61 2.75 20.34 33.44
N ALA A 62 2.02 20.53 32.33
CA ALA A 62 1.45 21.83 32.00
C ALA A 62 0.44 22.34 33.06
N ALA A 63 -0.20 21.43 33.81
CA ALA A 63 -1.09 21.74 34.92
C ALA A 63 -0.41 22.49 36.09
N GLU A 64 0.92 22.38 36.21
CA GLU A 64 1.69 23.07 37.26
C GLU A 64 2.16 24.47 36.82
N CYS A 65 1.89 24.85 35.56
CA CYS A 65 2.32 26.12 35.00
C CYS A 65 1.37 27.26 35.43
N LYS A 66 1.91 28.30 36.09
CA LYS A 66 1.15 29.45 36.62
C LYS A 66 0.85 30.54 35.57
N THR A 67 0.94 30.24 34.29
CA THR A 67 0.73 31.28 33.25
C THR A 67 -0.74 31.43 32.91
N GLU A 68 -1.25 32.67 32.95
CA GLU A 68 -2.59 33.09 32.44
C GLU A 68 -2.83 32.68 30.96
N THR A 69 -1.77 32.23 30.29
CA THR A 69 -1.76 31.90 28.86
C THR A 69 -2.57 30.64 28.52
N LEU A 70 -2.79 29.74 29.49
CA LEU A 70 -3.42 28.42 29.30
C LEU A 70 -4.90 28.34 29.75
N GLU A 71 -5.52 29.47 30.11
CA GLU A 71 -6.94 29.50 30.45
C GLU A 71 -7.81 28.96 29.30
N ASN A 72 -8.70 28.02 29.61
CA ASN A 72 -9.59 27.30 28.67
C ASN A 72 -8.93 26.24 27.78
N ILE A 73 -7.69 25.83 28.03
CA ILE A 73 -7.04 24.70 27.36
C ILE A 73 -7.03 23.50 28.32
N ASP A 74 -7.37 22.32 27.80
CA ASP A 74 -7.14 21.09 28.55
C ASP A 74 -5.62 20.83 28.60
N THR A 75 -5.05 21.00 29.79
CA THR A 75 -3.63 20.79 30.03
C THR A 75 -3.30 19.34 30.36
N ASP A 76 -4.29 18.46 30.47
CA ASP A 76 -4.07 17.06 30.80
C ASP A 76 -3.17 16.42 29.74
N SER A 77 -2.10 15.75 30.19
CA SER A 77 -1.08 15.12 29.34
C SER A 77 -0.17 16.05 28.53
N LEU A 78 -0.27 17.37 28.69
CA LEU A 78 0.68 18.30 28.06
C LEU A 78 1.92 18.49 28.93
N ILE A 79 3.09 18.56 28.29
CA ILE A 79 4.38 18.82 28.93
C ILE A 79 4.84 20.23 28.57
N TYR A 80 5.34 20.93 29.59
CA TYR A 80 5.88 22.27 29.52
C TYR A 80 7.38 22.23 29.87
N PHE A 81 8.19 23.00 29.13
CA PHE A 81 9.61 23.17 29.39
C PHE A 81 9.88 24.63 29.77
N GLU A 82 10.21 24.86 31.04
CA GLU A 82 10.42 26.21 31.56
C GLU A 82 11.60 26.91 30.87
N GLY A 83 11.38 28.18 30.52
CA GLY A 83 12.35 28.99 29.80
C GLY A 83 12.83 28.38 28.50
N LEU A 84 12.04 27.55 27.80
CA LEU A 84 12.43 27.03 26.48
C LEU A 84 12.43 28.15 25.43
N MET A 85 11.43 29.03 25.49
CA MET A 85 11.23 30.13 24.54
C MET A 85 11.62 31.51 25.10
N GLU A 86 12.30 31.56 26.25
CA GLU A 86 12.75 32.81 26.85
C GLU A 86 14.01 33.34 26.16
N GLU A 87 14.09 34.65 25.94
CA GLU A 87 15.16 35.29 25.17
C GLU A 87 16.57 34.99 25.71
N LYS A 88 16.70 34.85 27.03
CA LYS A 88 17.97 34.57 27.72
C LYS A 88 18.51 33.16 27.45
N SER A 89 17.63 32.19 27.22
CA SER A 89 17.95 30.77 27.04
C SER A 89 17.85 30.33 25.59
N LEU A 90 17.04 31.00 24.77
CA LEU A 90 16.76 30.65 23.38
C LEU A 90 18.04 30.53 22.53
N SER A 91 18.96 31.49 22.64
CA SER A 91 20.24 31.46 21.91
C SER A 91 21.10 30.25 22.31
N SER A 92 21.14 29.93 23.61
CA SER A 92 21.85 28.74 24.09
C SER A 92 21.19 27.45 23.57
N SER A 93 19.86 27.37 23.61
CA SER A 93 19.12 26.20 23.13
C SER A 93 19.26 26.00 21.62
N LEU A 94 19.22 27.08 20.82
CA LEU A 94 19.47 27.01 19.38
C LEU A 94 20.89 26.51 19.07
N ASN A 95 21.92 27.05 19.75
CA ASN A 95 23.30 26.58 19.56
C ASN A 95 23.46 25.08 19.91
N MET A 96 22.75 24.58 20.92
CA MET A 96 22.76 23.16 21.26
C MET A 96 22.11 22.30 20.16
N LEU A 97 20.94 22.72 19.65
CA LEU A 97 20.24 22.03 18.55
C LEU A 97 21.07 22.04 17.26
N GLU A 98 21.69 23.17 16.92
CA GLU A 98 22.53 23.29 15.74
C GLU A 98 23.75 22.39 15.81
N LYS A 99 24.41 22.32 16.98
CA LYS A 99 25.55 21.44 17.18
C LYS A 99 25.15 19.97 17.11
N ASP A 100 24.02 19.60 17.69
CA ASP A 100 23.48 18.23 17.62
C ASP A 100 23.19 17.83 16.16
N TYR A 101 22.56 18.74 15.41
CA TYR A 101 22.25 18.56 14.00
C TYR A 101 23.51 18.49 13.10
N ASP A 102 24.49 19.38 13.32
CA ASP A 102 25.76 19.37 12.58
C ASP A 102 26.50 18.04 12.79
N ASN A 103 26.50 17.51 14.02
CA ASN A 103 27.08 16.20 14.31
C ASN A 103 26.33 15.07 13.58
N ALA A 104 25.01 15.16 13.46
CA ALA A 104 24.20 14.15 12.77
C ALA A 104 24.48 14.13 11.26
N ILE A 105 24.58 15.31 10.62
CA ILE A 105 24.83 15.43 9.17
C ILE A 105 26.25 15.07 8.80
N CYS A 106 27.25 15.57 9.55
CA CYS A 106 28.66 15.36 9.22
C CYS A 106 29.02 13.87 9.15
N ASN A 107 28.27 13.02 9.84
CA ASN A 107 28.47 11.57 9.89
C ASN A 107 27.78 10.80 8.76
N LYS A 108 26.86 11.41 7.99
CA LYS A 108 26.01 10.71 7.01
C LYS A 108 26.15 11.21 5.56
N GLY A 109 26.69 12.40 5.34
CA GLY A 109 26.78 12.98 3.99
C GLY A 109 25.40 13.32 3.39
N ASP A 110 24.39 13.48 4.24
CA ASP A 110 23.03 13.82 3.85
C ASP A 110 22.89 15.32 3.50
N LEU A 111 21.78 15.68 2.84
CA LEU A 111 21.44 17.07 2.53
C LEU A 111 21.20 17.86 3.81
N ASP A 112 21.79 19.06 3.91
CA ASP A 112 21.48 20.02 4.98
C ASP A 112 20.07 20.60 4.78
N GLU A 113 19.10 20.08 5.53
CA GLU A 113 17.69 20.45 5.45
C GLU A 113 17.42 21.88 5.96
N ARG A 114 18.41 22.54 6.59
CA ARG A 114 18.27 23.96 6.97
C ARG A 114 18.13 24.87 5.76
N VAL A 115 18.48 24.39 4.56
CA VAL A 115 18.17 25.08 3.31
C VAL A 115 16.69 25.46 3.23
N PHE A 116 15.78 24.61 3.73
CA PHE A 116 14.33 24.82 3.66
C PHE A 116 13.77 25.85 4.66
N VAL A 117 14.61 26.41 5.54
CA VAL A 117 14.15 27.38 6.57
C VAL A 117 14.05 28.79 6.00
N ASN A 118 14.90 29.15 5.02
CA ASN A 118 14.89 30.44 4.36
C ASN A 118 14.44 30.29 2.90
N ASP A 119 13.28 30.85 2.56
CA ASP A 119 12.76 30.82 1.18
C ASP A 119 13.68 31.55 0.19
N GLU A 120 14.38 32.60 0.64
CA GLU A 120 15.29 33.42 -0.19
C GLU A 120 16.60 32.70 -0.55
N ASP A 121 17.07 31.80 0.31
CA ASP A 121 18.31 31.02 0.13
C ASP A 121 18.04 29.60 -0.42
N SER A 122 16.76 29.21 -0.50
CA SER A 122 16.31 27.92 -1.01
C SER A 122 16.42 27.86 -2.53
N LEU A 123 17.59 27.47 -3.04
CA LEU A 123 17.80 27.13 -4.46
C LEU A 123 16.94 25.95 -4.95
N LEU A 124 16.13 25.34 -4.08
CA LEU A 124 15.20 24.25 -4.40
C LEU A 124 13.73 24.71 -4.49
N GLY A 125 13.46 26.02 -4.35
CA GLY A 125 12.15 26.57 -4.67
C GLY A 125 11.77 26.22 -6.11
N LEU A 126 10.55 25.70 -6.31
CA LEU A 126 9.95 25.29 -7.59
C LEU A 126 9.71 26.47 -8.58
N GLY A 127 10.62 27.45 -8.62
CA GLY A 127 10.66 28.55 -9.57
C GLY A 127 11.70 28.29 -10.66
N SER A 128 11.26 27.76 -11.80
CA SER A 128 11.90 27.81 -13.12
C SER A 128 13.43 27.94 -13.15
N PHE A 129 14.15 26.81 -13.12
CA PHE A 129 15.60 26.79 -13.35
C PHE A 129 15.94 27.17 -14.79
N SER A 130 16.34 28.44 -15.02
CA SER A 130 17.20 28.80 -16.14
C SER A 130 18.64 28.56 -15.72
N GLY A 131 19.34 27.70 -16.48
CA GLY A 131 20.59 27.06 -16.09
C GLY A 131 21.74 28.01 -15.74
N GLY A 132 22.44 27.65 -14.66
CA GLY A 132 23.75 28.18 -14.28
C GLY A 132 24.28 27.40 -13.09
N ALA A 133 25.35 26.62 -13.29
CA ALA A 133 26.00 25.86 -12.24
C ALA A 133 26.61 26.80 -11.17
N VAL A 134 26.30 26.59 -9.89
CA VAL A 134 26.98 27.28 -8.78
C VAL A 134 27.35 26.29 -7.69
N ASN A 135 28.64 26.32 -7.32
CA ASN A 135 29.27 25.50 -6.29
C ASN A 135 28.67 25.78 -4.90
N VAL A 136 28.33 24.71 -4.18
CA VAL A 136 27.93 24.75 -2.78
C VAL A 136 29.18 24.59 -1.92
N THR A 137 29.63 25.67 -1.30
CA THR A 137 30.56 25.63 -0.17
C THR A 137 30.07 26.55 0.94
N GLY A 138 29.66 25.96 2.07
CA GLY A 138 29.63 26.52 3.43
C GLY A 138 29.07 27.93 3.61
N ILE A 139 27.76 28.04 3.92
CA ILE A 139 27.15 29.31 4.32
C ILE A 139 27.06 29.38 5.86
N LYS A 140 27.96 30.19 6.44
CA LYS A 140 27.95 30.56 7.86
C LYS A 140 26.90 31.65 8.07
N ARG A 141 25.84 31.36 8.83
CA ARG A 141 24.78 32.32 9.18
C ARG A 141 25.38 33.52 9.96
N LYS A 142 25.14 34.74 9.48
CA LYS A 142 25.52 36.00 10.14
C LYS A 142 24.26 36.60 10.76
N PHE A 143 24.19 36.63 12.08
CA PHE A 143 23.09 37.23 12.83
C PHE A 143 23.48 38.66 13.19
N ASP A 144 22.98 39.65 12.44
CA ASP A 144 23.13 41.06 12.82
C ASP A 144 21.80 41.60 13.38
N SER A 145 21.97 42.35 14.47
CA SER A 145 20.97 42.91 15.38
C SER A 145 20.03 43.94 14.76
N VAL A 146 18.79 43.95 15.29
CA VAL A 146 17.83 45.06 15.42
C VAL A 146 18.09 46.37 14.65
N ALA A 147 17.24 46.64 13.65
CA ALA A 147 16.60 47.95 13.43
C ALA A 147 15.53 47.83 12.34
N SER A 148 14.30 48.28 12.64
CA SER A 148 13.25 48.52 11.64
C SER A 148 13.74 49.53 10.58
N PRO A 149 13.21 49.49 9.35
CA PRO A 149 12.14 50.44 9.07
C PRO A 149 11.04 49.95 8.12
N SER A 150 9.83 50.38 8.49
CA SER A 150 8.66 50.71 7.67
C SER A 150 8.91 50.88 6.16
N LYS A 151 8.27 50.06 5.31
CA LYS A 151 7.77 50.49 4.00
C LYS A 151 6.46 49.77 3.62
N SER A 152 5.60 50.61 3.06
CA SER A 152 4.24 50.47 2.59
C SER A 152 3.92 49.28 1.68
N ILE A 153 2.77 48.69 1.99
CA ILE A 153 1.79 48.02 1.13
C ILE A 153 1.89 48.43 -0.36
N SER A 154 2.11 47.44 -1.23
CA SER A 154 1.58 47.46 -2.59
C SER A 154 1.13 46.04 -2.98
N SER A 155 -0.19 45.92 -3.08
CA SER A 155 -1.01 44.82 -3.58
C SER A 155 -0.54 44.23 -4.92
N PRO A 156 -0.82 42.94 -5.18
CA PRO A 156 -1.24 42.53 -6.52
C PRO A 156 -2.64 41.90 -6.49
N LEU A 157 -3.66 42.71 -6.76
CA LEU A 157 -4.75 42.35 -7.67
C LEU A 157 -4.10 42.11 -9.05
N SER A 158 -4.40 41.14 -9.90
CA SER A 158 -5.39 40.06 -9.93
C SER A 158 -5.01 39.12 -11.11
N PRO A 159 -5.71 37.99 -11.32
CA PRO A 159 -5.27 36.80 -12.05
C PRO A 159 -5.93 36.63 -13.44
N GLN A 160 -5.30 35.91 -14.37
CA GLN A 160 -5.87 35.32 -15.61
C GLN A 160 -4.86 34.26 -16.16
N ARG A 161 -5.15 33.05 -16.66
CA ARG A 161 -6.36 32.32 -17.07
C ARG A 161 -5.93 30.87 -17.46
N PRO A 162 -6.73 29.80 -17.26
CA PRO A 162 -6.63 28.57 -18.05
C PRO A 162 -7.59 28.62 -19.26
N PRO A 163 -7.33 27.88 -20.36
CA PRO A 163 -8.25 27.87 -21.49
C PRO A 163 -9.49 27.03 -21.20
N ALA A 164 -10.59 27.47 -21.82
CA ALA A 164 -11.96 27.06 -21.61
C ALA A 164 -12.34 25.73 -22.28
N SER A 165 -13.22 24.98 -21.63
CA SER A 165 -14.34 24.29 -22.30
C SER A 165 -15.55 24.20 -21.35
N HIS A 166 -16.61 24.91 -21.75
CA HIS A 166 -17.99 24.86 -21.23
C HIS A 166 -18.65 23.52 -21.65
N ALA A 167 -19.75 22.97 -21.09
CA ALA A 167 -20.77 23.42 -20.13
C ALA A 167 -21.58 22.20 -19.57
N ASN A 168 -22.40 22.51 -18.55
CA ASN A 168 -23.44 21.74 -17.83
C ASN A 168 -22.94 21.08 -16.52
N GLY A 169 -23.32 21.46 -15.31
CA GLY A 169 -24.36 22.37 -14.83
C GLY A 169 -25.03 21.79 -13.57
N VAL A 170 -24.37 21.83 -12.40
CA VAL A 170 -24.99 21.69 -11.07
C VAL A 170 -24.23 22.55 -10.07
N LEU A 171 -24.93 23.48 -9.42
CA LEU A 171 -24.43 24.40 -8.40
C LEU A 171 -24.21 23.65 -7.08
N GLY A 172 -22.95 23.40 -6.73
CA GLY A 172 -22.51 23.12 -5.37
C GLY A 172 -21.55 24.23 -4.90
N PRO A 173 -21.42 24.49 -3.58
CA PRO A 173 -20.60 25.58 -3.08
C PRO A 173 -19.13 25.40 -3.49
N PRO A 174 -18.40 26.48 -3.84
CA PRO A 174 -17.03 26.39 -4.31
C PRO A 174 -16.10 26.19 -3.11
N SER A 175 -16.04 24.96 -2.60
CA SER A 175 -14.80 24.50 -1.98
C SER A 175 -13.79 24.42 -3.11
N ALA A 176 -12.97 25.45 -3.25
CA ALA A 176 -11.71 25.33 -3.95
C ALA A 176 -10.92 24.27 -3.18
N LYS A 177 -11.09 23.00 -3.57
CA LYS A 177 -10.34 21.88 -3.02
C LYS A 177 -8.89 22.17 -3.36
N MET A 178 -8.16 22.76 -2.41
CA MET A 178 -6.70 22.82 -2.48
C MET A 178 -6.24 21.42 -2.86
N ALA A 179 -5.35 21.33 -3.85
CA ALA A 179 -4.78 20.06 -4.23
C ALA A 179 -4.20 19.41 -2.96
N ALA A 180 -4.62 18.17 -2.69
CA ALA A 180 -4.16 17.45 -1.51
C ALA A 180 -2.62 17.39 -1.53
N THR A 181 -1.99 17.92 -0.48
CA THR A 181 -0.56 17.77 -0.28
C THR A 181 -0.22 16.29 -0.02
N PRO A 182 1.02 15.84 -0.25
CA PRO A 182 1.41 14.45 0.03
C PRO A 182 1.08 14.00 1.45
N VAL A 183 1.21 14.88 2.45
CA VAL A 183 0.86 14.58 3.84
C VAL A 183 -0.65 14.41 3.99
N SER A 184 -1.47 15.37 3.55
CA SER A 184 -2.94 15.28 3.64
C SER A 184 -3.48 14.02 2.95
N ALA A 185 -2.93 13.68 1.77
CA ALA A 185 -3.27 12.44 1.06
C ALA A 185 -2.97 11.20 1.91
N ALA A 186 -1.81 11.15 2.60
CA ALA A 186 -1.46 10.07 3.52
C ALA A 186 -2.47 9.94 4.66
N MET A 187 -2.80 11.08 5.28
CA MET A 187 -3.66 11.11 6.45
C MET A 187 -5.08 10.69 6.10
N THR A 188 -5.59 11.12 4.94
CA THR A 188 -6.89 10.69 4.44
C THR A 188 -6.94 9.18 4.21
N THR A 189 -5.92 8.57 3.58
CA THR A 189 -5.90 7.12 3.35
C THR A 189 -5.74 6.33 4.66
N ALA A 190 -4.90 6.82 5.58
CA ALA A 190 -4.73 6.20 6.90
C ALA A 190 -6.00 6.30 7.76
N LYS A 191 -6.71 7.44 7.72
CA LYS A 191 -8.00 7.61 8.40
C LYS A 191 -9.05 6.66 7.86
N TRP A 192 -9.15 6.50 6.54
CA TRP A 192 -10.06 5.53 5.94
C TRP A 192 -9.81 4.12 6.48
N LEU A 193 -8.55 3.68 6.50
CA LEU A 193 -8.20 2.37 7.02
C LEU A 193 -8.59 2.21 8.50
N ARG A 194 -8.24 3.19 9.35
CA ARG A 194 -8.54 3.17 10.79
C ARG A 194 -10.04 3.21 11.11
N SER A 195 -10.82 3.95 10.33
CA SER A 195 -12.25 4.17 10.61
C SER A 195 -13.19 3.20 9.89
N VAL A 196 -12.81 2.70 8.71
CA VAL A 196 -13.65 1.84 7.88
C VAL A 196 -13.24 0.38 7.98
N ILE A 197 -11.94 0.07 7.99
CA ILE A 197 -11.45 -1.30 7.88
C ILE A 197 -11.07 -1.90 9.23
N CYS A 198 -10.29 -1.20 10.05
CA CYS A 198 -9.83 -1.69 11.35
C CYS A 198 -10.98 -2.15 12.29
N PRO A 199 -12.14 -1.45 12.37
CA PRO A 199 -13.23 -1.84 13.27
C PRO A 199 -13.99 -3.10 12.81
N LEU A 200 -13.78 -3.58 11.59
CA LEU A 200 -14.50 -4.72 11.04
C LEU A 200 -14.06 -6.05 11.70
N PRO A 201 -14.96 -7.05 11.74
CA PRO A 201 -14.61 -8.37 12.24
C PRO A 201 -13.62 -9.09 11.32
N SER A 202 -12.74 -9.90 11.89
CA SER A 202 -11.82 -10.78 11.16
C SER A 202 -12.46 -12.09 10.67
N LYS A 203 -13.78 -12.18 10.71
CA LYS A 203 -14.57 -13.34 10.29
C LYS A 203 -15.65 -12.91 9.31
N PRO A 204 -16.14 -13.82 8.44
CA PRO A 204 -17.30 -13.56 7.61
C PRO A 204 -18.48 -13.04 8.46
N SER A 205 -19.20 -12.05 7.96
CA SER A 205 -20.42 -11.59 8.61
C SER A 205 -21.52 -12.66 8.50
N ALA A 206 -22.63 -12.47 9.22
CA ALA A 206 -23.79 -13.34 9.10
C ALA A 206 -24.43 -13.31 7.69
N GLU A 207 -24.32 -12.21 6.95
CA GLU A 207 -24.78 -12.11 5.56
C GLU A 207 -23.85 -12.89 4.63
N LEU A 208 -22.54 -12.66 4.73
CA LEU A 208 -21.57 -13.39 3.91
C LEU A 208 -21.63 -14.90 4.19
N GLN A 209 -21.79 -15.30 5.45
CA GLN A 209 -21.96 -16.70 5.82
C GLN A 209 -23.21 -17.31 5.18
N ARG A 210 -24.31 -16.56 5.07
CA ARG A 210 -25.50 -17.03 4.35
C ARG A 210 -25.21 -17.30 2.88
N PHE A 211 -24.46 -16.44 2.19
CA PHE A 211 -24.06 -16.71 0.80
C PHE A 211 -23.17 -17.95 0.68
N LEU A 212 -22.19 -18.11 1.58
CA LEU A 212 -21.25 -19.24 1.56
C LEU A 212 -21.95 -20.59 1.80
N SER A 213 -22.89 -20.65 2.75
CA SER A 213 -23.64 -21.87 3.06
C SER A 213 -24.79 -22.14 2.08
N SER A 214 -25.21 -21.16 1.27
CA SER A 214 -26.26 -21.33 0.24
C SER A 214 -25.73 -21.87 -1.09
N CYS A 215 -24.42 -22.10 -1.20
CA CYS A 215 -23.81 -22.80 -2.33
C CYS A 215 -24.23 -24.28 -2.35
N ASP A 216 -24.00 -24.97 -3.48
CA ASP A 216 -24.32 -26.40 -3.65
C ASP A 216 -23.68 -27.29 -2.58
N LYS A 217 -22.53 -26.84 -2.06
CA LYS A 217 -21.86 -27.32 -0.86
C LYS A 217 -21.46 -26.10 -0.03
N ASP A 218 -21.47 -26.22 1.30
CA ASP A 218 -20.97 -25.15 2.16
C ASP A 218 -19.46 -24.95 1.91
N VAL A 219 -19.10 -23.78 1.36
CA VAL A 219 -17.72 -23.42 1.01
C VAL A 219 -17.05 -22.54 2.07
N THR A 220 -17.67 -22.35 3.24
CA THR A 220 -17.17 -21.45 4.29
C THR A 220 -15.76 -21.82 4.72
N THR A 221 -15.52 -23.09 5.01
CA THR A 221 -14.21 -23.58 5.45
C THR A 221 -13.17 -23.48 4.33
N ASP A 222 -13.55 -23.77 3.08
CA ASP A 222 -12.65 -23.69 1.93
C ASP A 222 -12.20 -22.25 1.67
N VAL A 223 -13.12 -21.30 1.76
CA VAL A 223 -12.82 -19.87 1.62
C VAL A 223 -11.92 -19.40 2.76
N ILE A 224 -12.25 -19.73 4.01
CA ILE A 224 -11.41 -19.36 5.17
C ILE A 224 -10.00 -19.94 5.01
N CYS A 225 -9.87 -21.22 4.66
CA CYS A 225 -8.57 -21.87 4.48
C CYS A 225 -7.74 -21.18 3.38
N ARG A 226 -8.35 -20.94 2.22
CA ARG A 226 -7.72 -20.26 1.08
C ARG A 226 -7.22 -18.88 1.46
N VAL A 227 -8.02 -18.11 2.18
CA VAL A 227 -7.66 -16.75 2.60
C VAL A 227 -6.41 -16.75 3.47
N HIS A 228 -6.33 -17.65 4.46
CA HIS A 228 -5.15 -17.76 5.31
C HIS A 228 -3.91 -18.14 4.53
N ILE A 229 -3.97 -19.17 3.67
CA ILE A 229 -2.82 -19.63 2.87
C ILE A 229 -2.29 -18.52 1.97
N ILE A 230 -3.19 -17.80 1.29
CA ILE A 230 -2.79 -16.78 0.31
C ILE A 230 -2.26 -15.52 1.00
N LEU A 231 -2.84 -15.09 2.13
CA LEU A 231 -2.32 -13.93 2.87
C LEU A 231 -0.95 -14.24 3.49
N GLU A 232 -0.72 -15.43 4.04
CA GLU A 232 0.60 -15.85 4.53
C GLU A 232 1.61 -15.95 3.38
N ALA A 233 1.19 -16.35 2.18
CA ALA A 233 2.05 -16.32 0.99
C ALA A 233 2.40 -14.88 0.58
N ILE A 234 1.46 -13.94 0.68
CA ILE A 234 1.72 -12.52 0.36
C ILE A 234 2.67 -11.90 1.40
N PHE A 235 2.45 -12.20 2.68
CA PHE A 235 3.15 -11.65 3.85
C PHE A 235 3.93 -12.75 4.60
N PRO A 236 5.07 -13.22 4.08
CA PRO A 236 5.83 -14.29 4.72
C PRO A 236 6.52 -13.80 5.99
N ARG A 237 6.26 -14.45 7.12
CA ARG A 237 6.79 -14.11 8.45
C ARG A 237 8.32 -14.23 8.61
N ASN A 238 9.00 -14.97 7.73
CA ASN A 238 10.40 -15.39 7.92
C ASN A 238 11.38 -14.91 6.83
N GLN A 239 11.07 -13.85 6.08
CA GLN A 239 12.05 -13.34 5.11
C GLN A 239 13.15 -12.58 5.85
N GLU A 240 14.31 -13.22 6.06
CA GLU A 240 15.57 -12.50 6.33
C GLU A 240 15.74 -11.46 5.22
N CYS A 241 15.54 -10.20 5.56
CA CYS A 241 15.93 -9.10 4.70
C CYS A 241 17.46 -9.17 4.61
N SER A 242 17.96 -9.81 3.56
CA SER A 242 19.38 -9.83 3.25
C SER A 242 19.79 -8.42 2.86
N VAL A 243 20.23 -7.63 3.86
CA VAL A 243 21.32 -6.64 3.84
C VAL A 243 21.33 -5.95 5.21
N THR A 244 22.48 -6.03 5.88
CA THR A 244 22.85 -5.50 7.21
C THR A 244 22.52 -6.40 8.42
N GLY A 245 23.57 -7.02 8.96
CA GLY A 245 23.52 -7.89 10.13
C GLY A 245 23.40 -7.09 11.42
N SER A 246 22.20 -7.08 11.98
CA SER A 246 21.87 -6.88 13.39
C SER A 246 20.36 -7.12 13.50
N LEU A 247 19.87 -7.57 14.66
CA LEU A 247 18.47 -7.43 15.14
C LEU A 247 17.68 -8.71 15.37
N GLN A 248 17.62 -9.14 16.64
CA GLN A 248 16.50 -9.94 17.14
C GLN A 248 15.30 -9.08 17.56
N SER A 249 15.48 -7.78 17.86
CA SER A 249 14.40 -6.89 18.30
C SER A 249 13.58 -6.26 17.16
N VAL A 250 14.18 -6.04 15.98
CA VAL A 250 13.44 -5.53 14.79
C VAL A 250 12.53 -6.61 14.22
N ASN A 251 12.94 -7.87 14.28
CA ASN A 251 12.08 -9.00 13.89
C ASN A 251 10.74 -9.04 14.64
N LEU A 252 10.67 -8.67 15.93
CA LEU A 252 9.41 -8.73 16.69
C LEU A 252 8.45 -7.60 16.28
N MET A 253 8.96 -6.38 16.10
CA MET A 253 8.14 -5.24 15.66
C MET A 253 7.67 -5.41 14.22
N ASP A 254 8.51 -5.98 13.35
CA ASP A 254 8.16 -6.29 11.98
C ASP A 254 7.08 -7.38 11.90
N ASN A 255 7.13 -8.38 12.78
CA ASN A 255 6.10 -9.41 12.89
C ASN A 255 4.76 -8.86 13.37
N ILE A 256 4.75 -8.01 14.40
CA ILE A 256 3.50 -7.37 14.88
C ILE A 256 2.93 -6.45 13.80
N TRP A 257 3.79 -5.69 13.13
CA TRP A 257 3.39 -4.84 12.02
C TRP A 257 2.79 -5.65 10.87
N MET A 258 3.41 -6.76 10.50
CA MET A 258 2.96 -7.65 9.43
C MET A 258 1.62 -8.32 9.77
N GLU A 259 1.46 -8.82 10.99
CA GLU A 259 0.21 -9.42 11.47
C GLU A 259 -0.96 -8.43 11.32
N GLN A 260 -0.72 -7.17 11.66
CA GLN A 260 -1.71 -6.12 11.52
C GLN A 260 -2.10 -5.89 10.05
N ARG A 261 -1.15 -5.96 9.10
CA ARG A 261 -1.44 -5.83 7.67
C ARG A 261 -2.23 -7.02 7.13
N ILE A 262 -1.89 -8.24 7.57
CA ILE A 262 -2.64 -9.46 7.23
C ILE A 262 -4.10 -9.31 7.70
N LEU A 263 -4.33 -8.88 8.94
CA LEU A 263 -5.66 -8.70 9.49
C LEU A 263 -6.46 -7.61 8.77
N GLU A 264 -5.84 -6.51 8.38
CA GLU A 264 -6.50 -5.45 7.61
C GLU A 264 -6.87 -5.92 6.20
N ALA A 265 -5.99 -6.65 5.52
CA ALA A 265 -6.26 -7.21 4.20
C ALA A 265 -7.39 -8.25 4.25
N LEU A 266 -7.39 -9.09 5.28
CA LEU A 266 -8.45 -10.05 5.59
C LEU A 266 -9.81 -9.37 5.76
N LYS A 267 -9.87 -8.32 6.58
CA LYS A 267 -11.10 -7.56 6.86
C LYS A 267 -11.64 -6.87 5.60
N LEU A 268 -10.75 -6.24 4.83
CA LEU A 268 -11.11 -5.61 3.56
C LEU A 268 -11.63 -6.65 2.56
N TYR A 269 -10.97 -7.80 2.44
CA TYR A 269 -11.42 -8.89 1.57
C TYR A 269 -12.85 -9.34 1.87
N TYR A 270 -13.19 -9.64 3.14
CA TYR A 270 -14.53 -10.09 3.48
C TYR A 270 -15.59 -9.03 3.20
N ARG A 271 -15.27 -7.76 3.49
CA ARG A 271 -16.16 -6.63 3.21
C ARG A 271 -16.47 -6.50 1.72
N VAL A 272 -15.45 -6.51 0.87
CA VAL A 272 -15.67 -6.36 -0.58
C VAL A 272 -16.31 -7.62 -1.17
N LEU A 273 -15.95 -8.81 -0.69
CA LEU A 273 -16.59 -10.05 -1.10
C LEU A 273 -18.10 -10.04 -0.81
N GLU A 274 -18.52 -9.60 0.38
CA GLU A 274 -19.93 -9.48 0.73
C GLU A 274 -20.66 -8.48 -0.16
N ALA A 275 -20.06 -7.32 -0.44
CA ALA A 275 -20.62 -6.31 -1.33
C ALA A 275 -20.79 -6.86 -2.76
N MET A 276 -19.81 -7.61 -3.28
CA MET A 276 -19.91 -8.29 -4.57
C MET A 276 -20.99 -9.37 -4.57
N CYS A 277 -21.07 -10.21 -3.53
CA CYS A 277 -22.11 -11.24 -3.43
C CYS A 277 -23.51 -10.63 -3.39
N THR A 278 -23.67 -9.53 -2.65
CA THR A 278 -24.94 -8.80 -2.56
C THR A 278 -25.36 -8.26 -3.92
N ALA A 279 -24.42 -7.64 -4.67
CA ALA A 279 -24.69 -7.12 -6.01
C ALA A 279 -25.00 -8.25 -7.01
N GLU A 280 -24.23 -9.34 -7.00
CA GLU A 280 -24.44 -10.47 -7.91
C GLU A 280 -25.75 -11.22 -7.64
N ALA A 281 -26.12 -11.42 -6.37
CA ALA A 281 -27.40 -12.04 -6.01
C ALA A 281 -28.60 -11.21 -6.48
N GLN A 282 -28.48 -9.87 -6.46
CA GLN A 282 -29.49 -8.96 -6.99
C GLN A 282 -29.59 -9.05 -8.52
N ILE A 283 -28.46 -9.16 -9.22
CA ILE A 283 -28.41 -9.24 -10.69
C ILE A 283 -28.94 -10.59 -11.21
N LEU A 284 -28.57 -11.69 -10.55
CA LEU A 284 -28.92 -13.05 -10.95
C LEU A 284 -30.32 -13.47 -10.48
N HIS A 285 -30.94 -12.70 -9.58
CA HIS A 285 -32.19 -13.05 -8.88
C HIS A 285 -32.14 -14.44 -8.23
N ALA A 286 -30.94 -14.89 -7.86
CA ALA A 286 -30.69 -16.20 -7.27
C ALA A 286 -29.63 -16.07 -6.17
N PRO A 287 -29.84 -16.69 -4.99
CA PRO A 287 -28.88 -16.62 -3.89
C PRO A 287 -27.68 -17.57 -4.06
N ASN A 288 -27.77 -18.52 -4.99
CA ASN A 288 -26.71 -19.50 -5.21
C ASN A 288 -25.61 -18.91 -6.10
N LEU A 289 -24.46 -18.61 -5.47
CA LEU A 289 -23.28 -18.04 -6.09
C LEU A 289 -22.13 -19.06 -6.19
N THR A 290 -22.43 -20.36 -6.28
CA THR A 290 -21.43 -21.45 -6.24
C THR A 290 -20.30 -21.24 -7.24
N SER A 291 -20.61 -20.84 -8.47
CA SER A 291 -19.58 -20.62 -9.51
C SER A 291 -18.62 -19.48 -9.18
N LEU A 292 -19.07 -18.46 -8.44
CA LEU A 292 -18.22 -17.34 -8.02
C LEU A 292 -17.43 -17.70 -6.77
N LEU A 293 -18.10 -18.29 -5.77
CA LEU A 293 -17.53 -18.54 -4.46
C LEU A 293 -16.59 -19.76 -4.41
N THR A 294 -16.70 -20.69 -5.35
CA THR A 294 -15.73 -21.80 -5.50
C THR A 294 -14.52 -21.41 -6.36
N ASN A 295 -14.56 -20.26 -7.05
CA ASN A 295 -13.50 -19.84 -7.96
C ASN A 295 -12.25 -19.38 -7.20
N GLU A 296 -11.26 -20.26 -7.11
CA GLU A 296 -10.02 -19.99 -6.40
C GLU A 296 -9.22 -18.82 -6.97
N ARG A 297 -9.17 -18.69 -8.30
CA ARG A 297 -8.46 -17.61 -8.98
C ARG A 297 -9.05 -16.24 -8.62
N PHE A 298 -10.38 -16.15 -8.58
CA PHE A 298 -11.09 -14.95 -8.14
C PHE A 298 -10.68 -14.54 -6.72
N HIS A 299 -10.71 -15.48 -5.77
CA HIS A 299 -10.31 -15.21 -4.39
C HIS A 299 -8.85 -14.77 -4.26
N ARG A 300 -7.93 -15.42 -4.98
CA ARG A 300 -6.50 -15.02 -5.01
C ARG A 300 -6.32 -13.59 -5.52
N CYS A 301 -7.03 -13.20 -6.58
CA CYS A 301 -6.99 -11.83 -7.11
C CYS A 301 -7.58 -10.81 -6.13
N MET A 302 -8.71 -11.12 -5.49
CA MET A 302 -9.34 -10.27 -4.48
C MET A 302 -8.42 -10.04 -3.26
N LEU A 303 -7.71 -11.08 -2.82
CA LEU A 303 -6.75 -10.99 -1.72
C LEU A 303 -5.52 -10.18 -2.11
N ALA A 304 -5.00 -10.36 -3.33
CA ALA A 304 -3.91 -9.52 -3.85
C ALA A 304 -4.32 -8.04 -3.92
N CYS A 305 -5.52 -7.71 -4.42
CA CYS A 305 -6.04 -6.34 -4.41
C CYS A 305 -6.20 -5.78 -2.98
N SER A 306 -6.69 -6.60 -2.06
CA SER A 306 -6.88 -6.18 -0.65
C SER A 306 -5.54 -5.88 0.02
N ALA A 307 -4.54 -6.75 -0.18
CA ALA A 307 -3.19 -6.57 0.33
C ALA A 307 -2.50 -5.33 -0.26
N GLU A 308 -2.61 -5.12 -1.57
CA GLU A 308 -2.05 -3.95 -2.26
C GLU A 308 -2.61 -2.64 -1.71
N LEU A 309 -3.93 -2.56 -1.49
CA LEU A 309 -4.55 -1.36 -0.91
C LEU A 309 -4.08 -1.09 0.51
N VAL A 310 -4.01 -2.13 1.35
CA VAL A 310 -3.51 -1.99 2.72
C VAL A 310 -2.07 -1.48 2.69
N LEU A 311 -1.20 -2.06 1.88
CA LEU A 311 0.18 -1.60 1.75
C LEU A 311 0.28 -0.14 1.26
N ALA A 312 -0.51 0.23 0.25
CA ALA A 312 -0.56 1.59 -0.27
C ALA A 312 -1.00 2.62 0.80
N THR A 313 -1.90 2.25 1.72
CA THR A 313 -2.35 3.17 2.79
C THR A 313 -1.27 3.51 3.81
N HIS A 314 -0.37 2.58 4.11
CA HIS A 314 0.72 2.81 5.09
C HIS A 314 1.94 3.50 4.50
N LYS A 315 1.94 3.79 3.19
CA LYS A 315 3.09 4.36 2.46
C LYS A 315 4.40 3.62 2.69
N THR A 316 4.34 2.37 3.15
CA THR A 316 5.52 1.60 3.55
C THR A 316 6.17 0.96 2.33
N ALA A 317 5.37 0.63 1.30
CA ALA A 317 5.73 0.33 -0.08
C ALA A 317 4.43 -0.03 -0.84
N THR A 318 4.43 0.00 -2.17
CA THR A 318 3.46 -0.79 -2.96
C THR A 318 3.93 -2.24 -2.98
N MET A 319 3.06 -3.20 -3.30
CA MET A 319 3.54 -4.56 -3.55
C MET A 319 4.62 -4.55 -4.62
N LEU A 320 5.66 -5.35 -4.39
CA LEU A 320 6.71 -5.56 -5.39
C LEU A 320 6.15 -6.49 -6.46
N PHE A 321 5.58 -5.91 -7.51
CA PHE A 321 5.33 -6.67 -8.73
C PHE A 321 6.67 -6.96 -9.41
N PRO A 322 6.93 -8.19 -9.88
CA PRO A 322 5.98 -9.30 -10.08
C PRO A 322 5.81 -10.26 -8.88
N THR A 323 6.58 -10.12 -7.80
CA THR A 323 6.65 -11.07 -6.67
C THR A 323 5.28 -11.49 -6.11
N VAL A 324 4.30 -10.57 -6.00
CA VAL A 324 2.94 -10.94 -5.55
C VAL A 324 2.26 -11.94 -6.46
N LEU A 325 2.39 -11.77 -7.78
CA LEU A 325 1.77 -12.64 -8.78
C LEU A 325 2.35 -14.04 -8.66
N GLU A 326 3.67 -14.13 -8.47
CA GLU A 326 4.38 -15.39 -8.27
C GLU A 326 3.94 -16.10 -6.97
N ARG A 327 3.93 -15.38 -5.84
CA ARG A 327 3.56 -15.96 -4.53
C ARG A 327 2.10 -16.42 -4.47
N THR A 328 1.21 -15.70 -5.15
CA THR A 328 -0.22 -16.05 -5.22
C THR A 328 -0.54 -17.00 -6.38
N GLY A 329 0.40 -17.22 -7.30
CA GLY A 329 0.21 -18.06 -8.49
C GLY A 329 -0.81 -17.53 -9.51
N ILE A 330 -1.18 -16.25 -9.44
CA ILE A 330 -2.08 -15.61 -10.41
C ILE A 330 -1.27 -14.86 -11.46
N THR A 331 -1.83 -14.66 -12.65
CA THR A 331 -1.18 -13.83 -13.67
C THR A 331 -1.65 -12.38 -13.58
N ALA A 332 -0.89 -11.46 -14.18
CA ALA A 332 -1.30 -10.05 -14.32
C ALA A 332 -2.66 -9.92 -15.02
N PHE A 333 -2.94 -10.78 -16.00
CA PHE A 333 -4.23 -10.77 -16.72
C PHE A 333 -5.39 -11.18 -15.83
N ASP A 334 -5.19 -12.13 -14.92
CA ASP A 334 -6.22 -12.52 -13.96
C ASP A 334 -6.53 -11.38 -12.98
N LEU A 335 -5.49 -10.74 -12.44
CA LEU A 335 -5.65 -9.62 -11.51
C LEU A 335 -6.35 -8.42 -12.17
N SER A 336 -5.98 -8.07 -13.41
CA SER A 336 -6.57 -6.94 -14.14
C SER A 336 -8.10 -7.03 -14.26
N LYS A 337 -8.66 -8.24 -14.36
CA LYS A 337 -10.11 -8.45 -14.48
C LYS A 337 -10.89 -8.12 -13.21
N VAL A 338 -10.22 -8.11 -12.05
CA VAL A 338 -10.87 -7.93 -10.75
C VAL A 338 -10.81 -6.48 -10.27
N ILE A 339 -9.81 -5.70 -10.68
CA ILE A 339 -9.56 -4.34 -10.16
C ILE A 339 -10.79 -3.42 -10.33
N GLU A 340 -11.37 -3.32 -11.52
CA GLU A 340 -12.54 -2.47 -11.77
C GLU A 340 -13.72 -2.83 -10.85
N SER A 341 -14.00 -4.13 -10.73
CA SER A 341 -15.08 -4.63 -9.87
C SER A 341 -14.76 -4.36 -8.39
N PHE A 342 -13.51 -4.51 -7.97
CA PHE A 342 -13.09 -4.23 -6.61
C PHE A 342 -13.34 -2.76 -6.24
N ILE A 343 -12.90 -1.83 -7.10
CA ILE A 343 -13.10 -0.39 -6.91
C ILE A 343 -14.60 -0.06 -6.83
N ARG A 344 -15.41 -0.71 -7.66
CA ARG A 344 -16.86 -0.49 -7.70
C ARG A 344 -17.55 -0.90 -6.40
N HIS A 345 -17.12 -2.00 -5.77
CA HIS A 345 -17.78 -2.58 -4.61
C HIS A 345 -17.19 -2.14 -3.26
N GLU A 346 -16.14 -1.31 -3.25
CA GLU A 346 -15.73 -0.54 -2.07
C GLU A 346 -15.97 0.96 -2.29
N GLU A 347 -17.23 1.39 -2.13
CA GLU A 347 -17.67 2.75 -2.40
C GLU A 347 -16.97 3.80 -1.53
N SER A 348 -16.53 3.42 -0.32
CA SER A 348 -15.87 4.31 0.63
C SER A 348 -14.41 4.63 0.30
N LEU A 349 -13.85 4.05 -0.76
CA LEU A 349 -12.45 4.26 -1.16
C LEU A 349 -12.10 5.74 -1.35
N PRO A 350 -11.06 6.25 -0.65
CA PRO A 350 -10.46 7.54 -0.93
C PRO A 350 -10.03 7.65 -2.39
N ARG A 351 -10.11 8.87 -2.94
CA ARG A 351 -9.76 9.15 -4.34
C ARG A 351 -8.33 8.71 -4.66
N GLU A 352 -7.42 8.89 -3.73
CA GLU A 352 -6.01 8.57 -3.84
C GLU A 352 -5.79 7.06 -4.01
N LEU A 353 -6.52 6.23 -3.27
CA LEU A 353 -6.49 4.76 -3.40
C LEU A 353 -7.19 4.28 -4.68
N ARG A 354 -8.29 4.92 -5.08
CA ARG A 354 -8.94 4.65 -6.37
C ARG A 354 -7.98 4.92 -7.53
N ARG A 355 -7.29 6.07 -7.50
CA ARG A 355 -6.27 6.41 -8.49
C ARG A 355 -5.11 5.41 -8.48
N HIS A 356 -4.67 4.99 -7.29
CA HIS A 356 -3.62 3.99 -7.13
C HIS A 356 -3.97 2.67 -7.84
N LEU A 357 -5.17 2.15 -7.62
CA LEU A 357 -5.63 0.92 -8.29
C LEU A 357 -5.81 1.09 -9.80
N ASN A 358 -6.30 2.24 -10.28
CA ASN A 358 -6.37 2.51 -11.72
C ASN A 358 -4.97 2.55 -12.34
N SER A 359 -4.00 3.21 -11.70
CA SER A 359 -2.62 3.22 -12.17
C SER A 359 -1.95 1.84 -12.09
N LEU A 360 -2.36 1.00 -11.14
CA LEU A 360 -1.94 -0.41 -11.12
C LEU A 360 -2.53 -1.16 -12.32
N GLU A 361 -3.83 -1.03 -12.58
CA GLU A 361 -4.48 -1.66 -13.74
C GLU A 361 -3.83 -1.24 -15.06
N GLU A 362 -3.57 0.05 -15.25
CA GLU A 362 -2.85 0.60 -16.41
C GLU A 362 -1.47 -0.08 -16.57
N ARG A 363 -0.70 -0.17 -15.48
CA ARG A 363 0.63 -0.81 -15.48
C ARG A 363 0.58 -2.30 -15.84
N LEU A 364 -0.42 -3.02 -15.35
CA LEU A 364 -0.62 -4.42 -15.72
C LEU A 364 -0.95 -4.54 -17.22
N LEU A 365 -1.86 -3.70 -17.71
CA LEU A 365 -2.36 -3.74 -19.08
C LEU A 365 -1.36 -3.21 -20.11
N GLU A 366 -0.47 -2.30 -19.76
CA GLU A 366 0.53 -1.77 -20.70
C GLU A 366 1.70 -2.73 -20.95
N SER A 367 1.98 -3.66 -20.01
CA SER A 367 3.16 -4.53 -20.07
C SER A 367 2.89 -5.97 -19.60
N MET A 368 2.66 -6.19 -18.31
CA MET A 368 2.71 -7.51 -17.67
C MET A 368 1.68 -8.52 -18.20
N VAL A 369 0.54 -8.05 -18.70
CA VAL A 369 -0.48 -8.89 -19.34
C VAL A 369 0.01 -9.53 -20.64
N TRP A 370 1.02 -8.95 -21.29
CA TRP A 370 1.57 -9.42 -22.55
C TRP A 370 2.81 -10.32 -22.37
N ASP A 371 3.34 -10.42 -21.16
CA ASP A 371 4.52 -11.22 -20.85
C ASP A 371 4.28 -12.72 -21.10
N LYS A 372 5.36 -13.44 -21.38
CA LYS A 372 5.34 -14.91 -21.45
C LYS A 372 4.83 -15.46 -20.12
N GLY A 373 3.94 -16.44 -20.17
CA GLY A 373 3.31 -16.96 -18.97
C GLY A 373 2.00 -16.26 -18.58
N SER A 374 1.50 -15.34 -19.41
CA SER A 374 0.20 -14.69 -19.18
C SER A 374 -0.99 -15.59 -19.52
N SER A 375 -2.03 -15.58 -18.69
CA SER A 375 -3.27 -16.31 -18.96
C SER A 375 -4.08 -15.68 -20.11
N MET A 376 -3.68 -14.50 -20.61
CA MET A 376 -4.27 -13.87 -21.79
C MET A 376 -4.16 -14.77 -23.02
N TYR A 377 -3.04 -15.47 -23.19
CA TYR A 377 -2.82 -16.35 -24.32
C TYR A 377 -3.79 -17.55 -24.33
N ASN A 378 -4.23 -18.03 -23.16
CA ASN A 378 -5.31 -19.02 -23.07
C ASN A 378 -6.62 -18.47 -23.64
N SER A 379 -6.97 -17.23 -23.28
CA SER A 379 -8.17 -16.56 -23.80
C SER A 379 -8.06 -16.30 -25.31
N LEU A 380 -6.87 -15.98 -25.80
CA LEU A 380 -6.61 -15.79 -27.22
C LEU A 380 -6.75 -17.08 -28.03
N ILE A 381 -6.33 -18.23 -27.49
CA ILE A 381 -6.56 -19.54 -28.12
C ILE A 381 -8.06 -19.83 -28.21
N VAL A 382 -8.83 -19.57 -27.15
CA VAL A 382 -10.29 -19.77 -27.17
C VAL A 382 -10.95 -18.87 -28.21
N ALA A 383 -10.55 -17.60 -28.30
CA ALA A 383 -11.12 -16.65 -29.25
C ALA A 383 -10.67 -16.90 -30.70
N LYS A 384 -9.43 -17.35 -30.91
CA LYS A 384 -8.84 -17.62 -32.22
C LYS A 384 -8.00 -18.90 -32.19
N PRO A 385 -8.62 -20.08 -32.31
CA PRO A 385 -7.94 -21.38 -32.19
C PRO A 385 -6.76 -21.58 -33.15
N ALA A 386 -6.79 -20.93 -34.32
CA ALA A 386 -5.70 -20.97 -35.30
C ALA A 386 -4.35 -20.46 -34.77
N LEU A 387 -4.36 -19.62 -33.71
CA LEU A 387 -3.13 -19.12 -33.09
C LEU A 387 -2.50 -20.13 -32.10
N SER A 388 -3.21 -21.21 -31.76
CA SER A 388 -2.75 -22.17 -30.75
C SER A 388 -1.39 -22.78 -31.06
N ALA A 389 -1.15 -23.20 -32.31
CA ALA A 389 0.14 -23.80 -32.70
C ALA A 389 1.30 -22.82 -32.50
N GLU A 390 1.11 -21.56 -32.86
CA GLU A 390 2.15 -20.52 -32.72
C GLU A 390 2.37 -20.12 -31.25
N ILE A 391 1.30 -19.97 -30.48
CA ILE A 391 1.35 -19.66 -29.04
C ILE A 391 2.12 -20.76 -28.28
N ASN A 392 1.85 -22.03 -28.60
CA ASN A 392 2.57 -23.16 -28.02
C ASN A 392 4.04 -23.20 -28.47
N ARG A 393 4.31 -22.97 -29.76
CA ARG A 393 5.67 -22.95 -30.30
C ARG A 393 6.55 -21.86 -29.65
N LEU A 394 5.95 -20.72 -29.32
CA LEU A 394 6.62 -19.60 -28.66
C LEU A 394 6.71 -19.72 -27.13
N GLY A 395 6.06 -20.73 -26.53
CA GLY A 395 6.05 -20.95 -25.08
C GLY A 395 5.41 -19.79 -24.31
N LEU A 396 4.29 -19.26 -24.80
CA LEU A 396 3.66 -18.06 -24.22
C LEU A 396 2.64 -18.37 -23.11
N LEU A 397 2.22 -19.64 -22.99
CA LEU A 397 1.18 -20.03 -22.04
C LEU A 397 1.63 -19.88 -20.60
N ALA A 398 0.66 -19.53 -19.75
CA ALA A 398 0.82 -19.57 -18.29
C ALA A 398 1.11 -21.00 -17.82
N GLU A 399 2.02 -21.12 -16.86
CA GLU A 399 2.11 -22.32 -16.04
C GLU A 399 0.77 -22.55 -15.32
N PRO A 400 0.38 -23.81 -15.07
CA PRO A 400 -0.80 -24.12 -14.30
C PRO A 400 -0.75 -23.42 -12.93
N MET A 401 -1.88 -22.82 -12.53
CA MET A 401 -1.98 -22.19 -11.22
C MET A 401 -1.64 -23.21 -10.13
N PRO A 402 -0.62 -22.97 -9.28
CA PRO A 402 -0.18 -23.95 -8.30
C PRO A 402 -1.29 -24.22 -7.28
N PRO A 403 -1.49 -25.47 -6.83
CA PRO A 403 -2.49 -25.79 -5.82
C PRO A 403 -2.17 -25.12 -4.48
N LEU A 404 -3.18 -24.90 -3.64
CA LEU A 404 -3.00 -24.27 -2.32
C LEU A 404 -2.00 -25.02 -1.43
N ASP A 405 -1.97 -26.35 -1.50
CA ASP A 405 -1.04 -27.17 -0.72
C ASP A 405 0.43 -26.91 -1.11
N ALA A 406 0.70 -26.68 -2.40
CA ALA A 406 2.04 -26.33 -2.87
C ALA A 406 2.46 -24.96 -2.29
N ILE A 407 1.56 -23.97 -2.32
CA ILE A 407 1.83 -22.66 -1.71
C ILE A 407 2.07 -22.79 -0.20
N ALA A 408 1.21 -23.55 0.50
CA ALA A 408 1.33 -23.75 1.95
C ALA A 408 2.66 -24.41 2.34
N THR A 409 3.14 -25.39 1.57
CA THR A 409 4.46 -25.99 1.80
C THR A 409 5.60 -24.98 1.63
N HIS A 410 5.60 -24.16 0.58
CA HIS A 410 6.64 -23.13 0.39
C HIS A 410 6.66 -22.07 1.50
N VAL A 411 5.50 -21.70 2.03
CA VAL A 411 5.39 -20.82 3.21
C VAL A 411 6.04 -21.46 4.44
N ASN A 412 5.80 -22.76 4.66
CA ASN A 412 6.35 -23.50 5.80
C ASN A 412 7.85 -23.83 5.69
N PHE A 413 8.37 -24.04 4.46
CA PHE A 413 9.77 -24.45 4.21
C PHE A 413 10.77 -23.29 4.06
N SER A 414 10.31 -22.03 4.09
CA SER A 414 11.22 -20.87 4.09
C SER A 414 12.08 -20.74 5.37
N GLY A 415 12.01 -21.72 6.28
CA GLY A 415 12.89 -21.90 7.44
C GLY A 415 13.89 -23.07 7.35
N SER A 416 13.97 -23.80 6.23
CA SER A 416 14.94 -24.88 6.07
C SER A 416 15.29 -25.09 4.60
N THR A 417 16.44 -24.59 4.18
CA THR A 417 17.07 -24.95 2.90
C THR A 417 17.53 -26.41 2.93
N PRO A 418 17.07 -27.28 2.01
CA PRO A 418 17.83 -28.47 1.64
C PRO A 418 18.93 -28.05 0.66
N PRO A 419 20.14 -28.64 0.71
CA PRO A 419 21.17 -28.32 -0.26
C PRO A 419 20.79 -28.88 -1.63
N LEU A 420 20.92 -28.04 -2.66
CA LEU A 420 20.95 -28.46 -4.06
C LEU A 420 22.05 -29.52 -4.23
N PRO A 421 21.82 -30.69 -4.86
CA PRO A 421 22.91 -31.59 -5.16
C PRO A 421 23.73 -30.98 -6.31
N SER A 422 24.89 -30.43 -5.97
CA SER A 422 25.94 -30.12 -6.91
C SER A 422 26.38 -31.40 -7.62
N LEU A 423 26.24 -31.42 -8.94
CA LEU A 423 26.83 -32.44 -9.81
C LEU A 423 28.35 -32.21 -9.85
N GLN A 424 29.05 -32.69 -8.81
CA GLN A 424 30.50 -32.77 -8.78
C GLN A 424 30.94 -34.23 -8.95
N LYS A 425 31.36 -34.50 -10.18
CA LYS A 425 32.36 -35.49 -10.60
C LYS A 425 33.36 -35.75 -9.47
N HIS A 426 33.50 -37.01 -9.06
CA HIS A 426 34.72 -37.46 -8.40
C HIS A 426 35.12 -38.83 -8.96
N GLU A 427 36.28 -38.81 -9.60
CA GLU A 427 37.05 -39.96 -10.04
C GLU A 427 37.78 -40.55 -8.82
N THR A 428 37.81 -41.89 -8.75
CA THR A 428 38.83 -42.69 -8.07
C THR A 428 38.81 -44.06 -8.77
N SER A 429 39.67 -44.26 -9.77
CA SER A 429 41.06 -44.75 -9.69
C SER A 429 41.18 -46.24 -9.34
N THR A 430 41.59 -47.00 -10.36
CA THR A 430 42.42 -48.22 -10.44
C THR A 430 41.84 -49.10 -11.55
N GLY A 431 42.53 -49.57 -12.58
CA GLY A 431 43.95 -49.69 -12.88
C GLY A 431 44.09 -50.96 -13.73
N ASN A 432 44.62 -50.81 -14.94
CA ASN A 432 45.18 -51.84 -15.83
C ASN A 432 44.28 -52.69 -16.76
N ALA A 433 44.51 -52.40 -18.06
CA ALA A 433 44.97 -53.31 -19.12
C ALA A 433 43.96 -54.20 -19.88
N GLY A 434 43.84 -53.91 -21.19
CA GLY A 434 43.93 -54.95 -22.22
C GLY A 434 42.72 -55.18 -23.15
N SER A 435 42.77 -54.57 -24.35
CA SER A 435 42.52 -55.19 -25.67
C SER A 435 41.12 -55.74 -26.07
N SER A 436 40.48 -55.01 -26.99
CA SER A 436 39.99 -55.45 -28.33
C SER A 436 38.64 -56.18 -28.56
N ILE A 437 37.99 -55.76 -29.67
CA ILE A 437 37.06 -56.46 -30.61
C ILE A 437 35.51 -56.37 -30.42
N LEU A 438 34.88 -55.60 -31.34
CA LEU A 438 33.73 -55.86 -32.26
C LEU A 438 32.32 -56.29 -31.78
N GLY A 439 31.28 -55.72 -32.43
CA GLY A 439 29.92 -56.29 -32.62
C GLY A 439 28.78 -55.36 -32.14
N GLN A 440 28.10 -54.58 -33.00
CA GLN A 440 26.93 -54.87 -33.87
C GLN A 440 25.68 -55.50 -33.19
N ASN A 441 24.56 -54.78 -33.40
CA ASN A 441 23.14 -55.20 -33.43
C ASN A 441 22.35 -55.38 -32.13
N GLY A 442 21.11 -54.87 -32.14
CA GLY A 442 19.99 -55.44 -31.38
C GLY A 442 18.96 -54.46 -30.85
N ASP A 443 17.80 -54.41 -31.51
CA ASP A 443 16.52 -53.83 -31.09
C ASP A 443 16.20 -53.96 -29.58
N VAL A 444 15.63 -52.91 -28.98
CA VAL A 444 14.70 -53.07 -27.85
C VAL A 444 13.44 -52.23 -28.07
N ARG A 445 12.39 -52.99 -28.37
CA ARG A 445 10.96 -52.67 -28.41
C ARG A 445 10.47 -52.34 -26.99
N SER A 446 9.92 -51.15 -26.76
CA SER A 446 9.22 -50.81 -25.51
C SER A 446 7.75 -51.28 -25.56
N PRO A 447 7.21 -51.89 -24.50
CA PRO A 447 5.83 -52.36 -24.48
C PRO A 447 4.85 -51.27 -24.02
N MET A 448 3.80 -51.07 -24.80
CA MET A 448 2.55 -50.42 -24.41
C MET A 448 1.78 -51.29 -23.40
N ARG A 449 1.14 -50.65 -22.40
CA ARG A 449 -0.21 -50.96 -21.89
C ARG A 449 -0.70 -49.86 -20.93
N PRO A 450 -2.02 -49.74 -20.67
CA PRO A 450 -2.76 -48.50 -20.89
C PRO A 450 -3.40 -47.93 -19.61
N CYS A 451 -3.59 -46.62 -19.54
CA CYS A 451 -4.54 -46.01 -18.60
C CYS A 451 -5.72 -45.43 -19.37
N THR A 452 -6.84 -46.14 -19.24
CA THR A 452 -8.17 -45.69 -19.62
C THR A 452 -8.65 -44.73 -18.55
N GLU A 453 -8.67 -43.43 -18.83
CA GLU A 453 -9.64 -42.57 -18.16
C GLU A 453 -10.10 -41.45 -19.09
N LEU A 454 -11.41 -41.24 -19.02
CA LEU A 454 -12.25 -40.73 -20.08
C LEU A 454 -12.00 -39.23 -20.29
N ARG A 455 -11.70 -38.87 -21.54
CA ARG A 455 -11.62 -37.51 -22.06
C ARG A 455 -12.97 -36.78 -21.90
N SER A 456 -13.17 -36.04 -20.82
CA SER A 456 -14.24 -35.05 -20.72
C SER A 456 -13.75 -33.72 -21.31
N VAL A 457 -14.01 -33.53 -22.61
CA VAL A 457 -13.96 -32.19 -23.22
C VAL A 457 -15.18 -31.42 -22.70
N LEU A 458 -15.05 -30.83 -21.52
CA LEU A 458 -15.96 -29.78 -21.06
C LEU A 458 -15.32 -28.46 -21.42
N VAL A 459 -15.91 -27.83 -22.44
CA VAL A 459 -15.64 -26.45 -22.85
C VAL A 459 -15.93 -25.55 -21.65
N GLU A 460 -14.88 -25.12 -20.95
CA GLU A 460 -14.94 -23.98 -20.04
C GLU A 460 -15.31 -22.75 -20.87
N ARG A 461 -16.61 -22.44 -20.89
CA ARG A 461 -17.07 -21.12 -21.29
C ARG A 461 -16.48 -20.11 -20.30
N ASN A 462 -15.71 -19.16 -20.82
CA ASN A 462 -15.21 -18.00 -20.11
C ASN A 462 -16.31 -17.34 -19.27
N ALA A 463 -16.29 -17.52 -17.96
CA ALA A 463 -17.20 -16.87 -17.00
C ALA A 463 -16.75 -15.45 -16.61
N PHE A 464 -15.92 -14.80 -17.43
CA PHE A 464 -15.43 -13.45 -17.19
C PHE A 464 -15.73 -12.56 -18.40
N THR A 465 -17.02 -12.27 -18.60
CA THR A 465 -17.45 -11.06 -19.30
C THR A 465 -18.07 -10.13 -18.27
N SER A 466 -17.66 -8.86 -18.28
CA SER A 466 -18.28 -7.80 -17.46
C SER A 466 -19.78 -7.75 -17.79
N PRO A 467 -20.70 -7.91 -16.82
CA PRO A 467 -22.16 -7.97 -17.07
C PRO A 467 -22.75 -6.74 -17.77
N VAL A 468 -21.98 -5.64 -17.85
CA VAL A 468 -22.41 -4.38 -18.48
C VAL A 468 -22.15 -4.37 -20.00
N LYS A 469 -21.14 -5.09 -20.48
CA LYS A 469 -20.75 -5.04 -21.91
C LYS A 469 -21.66 -5.92 -22.78
N ASP A 470 -22.19 -7.01 -22.24
CA ASP A 470 -23.10 -7.92 -22.96
C ASP A 470 -24.49 -7.30 -23.17
N ARG A 471 -24.96 -6.40 -22.29
CA ARG A 471 -26.24 -5.68 -22.48
C ARG A 471 -26.19 -4.66 -23.62
N LEU A 472 -25.06 -3.97 -23.83
CA LEU A 472 -24.90 -3.03 -24.94
C LEU A 472 -24.83 -3.75 -26.30
N LEU A 473 -24.27 -4.95 -26.36
CA LEU A 473 -24.25 -5.77 -27.57
C LEU A 473 -25.63 -6.39 -27.87
N ALA A 474 -26.37 -6.82 -26.85
CA ALA A 474 -27.73 -7.33 -27.02
C ALA A 474 -28.73 -6.25 -27.47
N LEU A 475 -28.62 -5.02 -26.96
CA LEU A 475 -29.48 -3.89 -27.36
C LEU A 475 -29.19 -3.38 -28.78
N ASN A 476 -27.94 -3.45 -29.25
CA ASN A 476 -27.59 -3.06 -30.62
C ASN A 476 -28.00 -4.09 -31.68
N ASN A 477 -28.18 -5.36 -31.28
CA ASN A 477 -28.66 -6.42 -32.18
C ASN A 477 -30.19 -6.50 -32.30
N LEU A 478 -30.94 -5.74 -31.50
CA LEU A 478 -32.41 -5.59 -31.66
C LEU A 478 -32.81 -4.44 -32.59
N LYS A 479 -31.84 -3.70 -33.15
CA LYS A 479 -32.07 -2.74 -34.24
C LYS A 479 -31.32 -3.18 -35.49
N LYS A 480 -31.80 -4.25 -36.13
CA LYS A 480 -31.61 -4.50 -37.56
C LYS A 480 -32.73 -5.36 -38.10
#